data_AF-A0A6N6S501-F1
#
_entry.id   AF-A0A6N6S501-F1
#
_cell.length_a   1.000
_cell.length_b   1.000
_cell.length_c   1.000
_cell.angle_alpha   90.00
_cell.angle_beta   90.00
_cell.angle_gamma   90.00
#
_symmetry.space_group_name_H-M   'P 1'
#
loop_
_entity.id
_entity.type
_entity.pdbx_description
1 polymer ?
#
loop_
_entity_poly.entity_id
_entity_poly.type
_entity_poly.pdbx_seq_one_letter_code
_entity_poly.pdbx_strand_id
1 'polypeptide(L)'
;MLEKHKMAFCIYEIGGIRSPRIVTADIIYVRLHGPDGPYRGQYSDTVLANWSGRFSKWRDEGKEIYCYFDNDEAGYAPQDAMKLLDILAG
;
A
#
# COMPACT_ATOMS: atom_id res chain seq x y z
N MET A 1 5.15 -11.27 -18.17
CA MET A 1 3.89 -12.06 -18.19
C MET A 1 2.71 -11.21 -17.74
N LEU A 2 2.71 -10.63 -16.53
CA LEU A 2 1.60 -9.83 -16.02
C LEU A 2 1.30 -8.58 -16.86
N GLU A 3 2.32 -7.78 -17.19
CA GLU A 3 2.17 -6.58 -18.02
C GLU A 3 1.57 -6.89 -19.40
N LYS A 4 2.01 -7.99 -20.04
CA LYS A 4 1.46 -8.46 -21.32
C LYS A 4 -0.05 -8.73 -21.25
N HIS A 5 -0.56 -9.13 -20.09
CA HIS A 5 -1.97 -9.43 -19.86
C HIS A 5 -2.70 -8.32 -19.09
N LYS A 6 -2.05 -7.17 -18.84
CA LYS A 6 -2.58 -6.05 -18.03
C LYS A 6 -3.13 -6.51 -16.66
N MET A 7 -2.46 -7.48 -16.05
CA MET A 7 -2.82 -7.98 -14.73
C MET A 7 -2.07 -7.19 -13.66
N ALA A 8 -2.78 -6.69 -12.66
CA ALA A 8 -2.18 -5.95 -11.56
C ALA A 8 -1.25 -6.85 -10.74
N PHE A 9 0.04 -6.51 -10.70
CA PHE A 9 0.99 -7.11 -9.78
C PHE A 9 0.69 -6.66 -8.34
N CYS A 10 0.61 -7.61 -7.41
CA CYS A 10 0.44 -7.31 -5.99
C CYS A 10 1.75 -6.73 -5.43
N ILE A 11 1.75 -5.44 -5.14
CA ILE A 11 2.83 -4.79 -4.41
C ILE A 11 2.60 -5.04 -2.92
N TYR A 12 3.53 -5.68 -2.23
CA TYR A 12 3.32 -6.03 -0.83
C TYR A 12 4.58 -5.92 0.01
N GLU A 13 4.37 -5.86 1.33
CA GLU A 13 5.40 -6.18 2.31
C GLU A 13 4.86 -7.06 3.42
N ILE A 14 5.68 -7.98 3.93
CA ILE A 14 5.34 -8.88 5.03
C ILE A 14 6.62 -9.41 5.69
N GLY A 15 6.72 -9.33 7.02
CA GLY A 15 7.83 -9.91 7.76
C GLY A 15 9.22 -9.44 7.29
N GLY A 16 9.36 -8.15 6.94
CA GLY A 16 10.60 -7.57 6.41
C GLY A 16 10.86 -7.83 4.92
N ILE A 17 10.09 -8.70 4.27
CA ILE A 17 10.16 -8.93 2.82
C ILE A 17 9.33 -7.87 2.11
N ARG A 18 9.86 -7.31 1.02
CA ARG A 18 9.16 -6.35 0.15
C ARG A 18 9.18 -6.84 -1.28
N SER A 19 8.04 -6.80 -1.95
CA SER A 19 7.99 -7.03 -3.39
C SER A 19 8.66 -5.88 -4.15
N PRO A 20 9.04 -6.09 -5.42
CA PRO A 20 9.26 -4.99 -6.34
C PRO A 20 8.02 -4.08 -6.41
N ARG A 21 8.22 -2.80 -6.69
CA ARG A 21 7.13 -1.83 -6.85
C ARG A 21 6.87 -1.53 -8.33
N ILE A 22 6.59 -2.58 -9.09
CA ILE A 22 6.41 -2.53 -10.54
C ILE A 22 4.93 -2.41 -10.86
N VAL A 23 4.59 -1.43 -11.70
CA VAL A 23 3.22 -1.24 -12.22
C VAL A 23 3.08 -2.02 -13.51
N THR A 24 2.03 -2.82 -13.62
CA THR A 24 1.82 -3.76 -14.76
C THR A 24 0.42 -3.66 -15.35
N ALA A 25 -0.43 -2.79 -14.82
CA ALA A 25 -1.80 -2.58 -15.27
C ALA A 25 -2.23 -1.12 -15.01
N ASP A 26 -3.48 -0.81 -15.34
CA ASP A 26 -4.09 0.50 -15.02
C ASP A 26 -4.55 0.57 -13.57
N ILE A 27 -4.76 -0.60 -12.95
CA ILE A 27 -5.00 -0.76 -11.52
C ILE A 27 -3.69 -1.14 -10.83
N ILE A 28 -3.40 -0.46 -9.71
CA ILE A 28 -2.30 -0.78 -8.80
C ILE A 28 -2.89 -1.38 -7.53
N TYR A 29 -2.37 -2.54 -7.14
CA TYR A 29 -2.83 -3.28 -5.97
C TYR A 29 -1.72 -3.34 -4.92
N VAL A 30 -2.00 -2.84 -3.71
CA VAL A 30 -1.05 -2.76 -2.59
C VAL A 30 -1.59 -3.51 -1.37
N ARG A 31 -0.77 -4.35 -0.74
CA ARG A 31 -1.08 -5.03 0.53
C ARG A 31 0.00 -4.79 1.58
N LEU A 32 -0.39 -4.19 2.70
CA LEU A 32 0.49 -3.80 3.79
C LEU A 32 0.20 -4.68 5.01
N HIS A 33 1.12 -5.59 5.34
CA HIS A 33 0.90 -6.62 6.36
C HIS A 33 1.56 -6.30 7.69
N GLY A 34 2.00 -5.06 7.91
CA GLY A 34 2.50 -4.62 9.21
C GLY A 34 4.03 -4.51 9.28
N PRO A 35 4.54 -3.47 9.97
CA PRO A 35 5.97 -3.19 10.05
C PRO A 35 6.73 -4.09 11.05
N ASP A 36 6.04 -4.67 12.04
CA ASP A 36 6.66 -5.39 13.16
C ASP A 36 6.57 -6.92 13.03
N GLY A 37 6.20 -7.39 11.85
CA GLY A 37 6.06 -8.80 11.52
C GLY A 37 4.79 -9.08 10.72
N PRO A 38 4.57 -10.34 10.31
CA PRO A 38 3.36 -10.72 9.60
C PRO A 38 2.11 -10.37 10.41
N TYR A 39 1.29 -9.49 9.86
CA TYR A 39 0.01 -8.99 10.40
C TYR A 39 0.13 -8.17 11.69
N ARG A 40 1.31 -7.61 11.99
CA ARG A 40 1.64 -7.00 13.29
C ARG A 40 2.24 -5.61 13.17
N GLY A 41 1.96 -4.78 14.18
CA GLY A 41 2.49 -3.43 14.30
C GLY A 41 1.66 -2.37 13.60
N GLN A 42 1.84 -1.12 14.01
CA GLN A 42 1.17 0.06 13.46
C GLN A 42 2.14 0.85 12.58
N TYR A 43 1.68 1.30 11.42
CA TYR A 43 2.52 2.10 10.54
C TYR A 43 2.80 3.49 11.10
N SER A 44 4.05 3.95 11.01
CA SER A 44 4.39 5.33 11.39
C SER A 44 3.89 6.34 10.35
N ASP A 45 3.61 7.56 10.80
CA ASP A 45 3.23 8.69 9.94
C ASP A 45 4.18 8.89 8.76
N THR A 46 5.49 8.71 8.97
CA THR A 46 6.49 8.81 7.91
C THR A 46 6.31 7.73 6.84
N VAL A 47 6.00 6.49 7.22
CA VAL A 47 5.76 5.41 6.26
C VAL A 47 4.47 5.66 5.49
N LEU A 48 3.41 6.08 6.16
CA LEU A 48 2.13 6.43 5.53
C LEU A 48 2.27 7.63 4.58
N ALA A 49 3.03 8.66 4.96
CA ALA A 49 3.31 9.80 4.09
C ALA A 49 4.10 9.40 2.84
N ASN A 50 5.07 8.49 2.98
CA ASN A 50 5.78 7.94 1.82
C ASN A 50 4.85 7.17 0.88
N TRP A 51 3.87 6.44 1.41
CA TRP A 51 2.85 5.78 0.59
C TRP A 51 1.92 6.79 -0.08
N SER A 52 1.43 7.80 0.65
CA SER A 52 0.62 8.90 0.11
C SER A 52 1.30 9.58 -1.08
N GLY A 53 2.57 9.97 -0.94
CA GLY A 53 3.32 10.60 -2.04
C GLY A 53 3.43 9.71 -3.28
N ARG A 54 3.56 8.39 -3.11
CA ARG A 54 3.57 7.44 -4.22
C ARG A 54 2.19 7.28 -4.85
N PHE A 55 1.13 7.27 -4.04
CA PHE A 55 -0.25 7.17 -4.53
C PHE A 55 -0.64 8.42 -5.32
N SER A 56 -0.26 9.61 -4.86
CA SER A 56 -0.43 10.86 -5.60
C SER A 56 0.26 10.80 -6.96
N LYS A 57 1.53 10.37 -7.00
CA LYS A 57 2.25 10.21 -8.28
C LYS A 57 1.56 9.23 -9.23
N TRP A 58 1.14 8.07 -8.73
CA TRP A 58 0.44 7.08 -9.56
C TRP A 58 -0.91 7.57 -10.04
N ARG A 59 -1.65 8.30 -9.22
CA ARG A 59 -2.90 8.95 -9.61
C ARG A 59 -2.67 9.99 -10.71
N ASP A 60 -1.61 10.78 -10.62
CA ASP A 60 -1.24 11.76 -11.65
C ASP A 60 -0.84 11.08 -12.98
N GLU A 61 -0.34 9.85 -12.92
CA GLU A 61 -0.10 8.97 -14.07
C GLU A 61 -1.40 8.30 -14.60
N GLY A 62 -2.57 8.65 -14.05
CA GLY A 62 -3.88 8.15 -14.46
C GLY A 62 -4.20 6.74 -13.95
N LYS A 63 -3.53 6.27 -12.89
CA LYS A 63 -3.74 4.94 -12.31
C LYS A 63 -4.77 4.95 -11.20
N GLU A 64 -5.51 3.85 -11.09
CA GLU A 64 -6.41 3.59 -9.97
C GLU A 64 -5.68 2.74 -8.92
N ILE A 65 -5.75 3.14 -7.65
CA ILE A 65 -4.98 2.51 -6.58
C ILE A 65 -5.92 1.87 -5.57
N TYR A 66 -5.71 0.58 -5.31
CA TYR A 66 -6.36 -0.17 -4.25
C TYR A 66 -5.31 -0.59 -3.22
N CYS A 67 -5.40 -0.04 -2.02
CA CYS A 67 -4.51 -0.34 -0.90
C CYS A 67 -5.30 -1.01 0.22
N TYR A 68 -4.79 -2.14 0.73
CA TYR A 68 -5.37 -2.86 1.85
C TYR A 68 -4.33 -3.04 2.95
N PHE A 69 -4.75 -2.71 4.17
CA PHE A 69 -4.01 -2.99 5.40
C PHE A 69 -4.48 -4.32 5.98
N ASP A 70 -3.54 -5.15 6.41
CA ASP A 70 -3.78 -6.50 6.96
C ASP A 70 -3.12 -6.67 8.34
N ASN A 71 -2.61 -5.58 8.93
CA ASN A 71 -1.89 -5.55 10.20
C ASN A 71 -2.82 -5.43 11.42
N ASP A 72 -3.85 -6.28 11.51
CA ASP A 72 -4.97 -6.06 12.43
C ASP A 72 -4.77 -6.58 13.87
N GLU A 73 -3.54 -6.94 14.28
CA GLU A 73 -3.22 -7.52 15.60
C GLU A 73 -3.88 -6.79 16.80
N ALA A 74 -3.98 -5.46 16.72
CA ALA A 74 -4.64 -4.63 17.74
C ALA A 74 -5.62 -3.61 17.14
N GLY A 75 -6.23 -3.94 16.00
CA GLY A 75 -7.09 -3.00 15.28
C GLY A 75 -6.32 -1.93 14.52
N TYR A 76 -5.04 -2.16 14.18
CA TYR A 76 -4.21 -1.14 13.53
C TYR A 76 -4.57 -0.96 12.05
N ALA A 77 -5.06 -1.99 11.37
CA ALA A 77 -5.42 -1.89 9.96
C ALA A 77 -6.43 -0.75 9.67
N PRO A 78 -7.58 -0.64 10.37
CA PRO A 78 -8.49 0.49 10.18
C PRO A 78 -7.89 1.83 10.65
N GLN A 79 -7.06 1.85 11.69
CA GLN A 79 -6.41 3.08 12.17
C GLN A 79 -5.43 3.64 11.13
N ASP A 80 -4.59 2.77 10.55
CA ASP A 80 -3.62 3.14 9.52
C ASP A 80 -4.31 3.53 8.22
N ALA A 81 -5.41 2.86 7.87
CA ALA A 81 -6.24 3.24 6.72
C ALA A 81 -6.82 4.65 6.88
N MET A 82 -7.42 4.96 8.03
CA MET A 82 -7.97 6.29 8.33
C MET A 82 -6.87 7.35 8.32
N LYS A 83 -5.73 7.07 8.96
CA LYS A 83 -4.59 7.98 8.98
C LYS A 83 -4.05 8.26 7.57
N LEU A 84 -3.98 7.25 6.71
CA LEU A 84 -3.57 7.42 5.32
C LEU A 84 -4.56 8.29 4.54
N LEU A 85 -5.87 8.10 4.75
CA LEU A 85 -6.90 8.94 4.15
C LEU A 85 -6.77 10.41 4.57
N ASP A 86 -6.50 10.66 5.86
CA ASP A 86 -6.26 12.03 6.36
C ASP A 86 -5.04 12.66 5.68
N ILE A 87 -3.95 11.90 5.52
CA ILE A 87 -2.73 12.37 4.84
C ILE A 87 -2.97 12.62 3.35
N LEU A 88 -3.85 11.86 2.69
CA LEU A 88 -4.20 12.04 1.27
C LEU A 88 -5.11 13.25 1.02
N ALA A 89 -5.87 13.66 2.04
CA ALA A 89 -6.80 14.79 1.96
C ALA A 89 -6.13 16.16 2.17
N GLY A 90 -4.94 16.19 2.79
CA GLY A 90 -4.11 17.39 2.96
C GLY A 90 -3.21 17.65 1.77
#